data_AF-A0A246IZA3-F1
#
_entry.id   AF-A0A246IZA3-F1
#
_cell.length_a   1.000
_cell.length_b   1.000
_cell.length_c   1.000
_cell.angle_alpha   90.00
_cell.angle_beta   90.00
_cell.angle_gamma   90.00
#
_symmetry.space_group_name_H-M   'P 1'
#
loop_
_entity.id
_entity.type
_entity.pdbx_description
1 polymer ?
#
loop_
_entity_poly.entity_id
_entity_poly.type
_entity_poly.pdbx_seq_one_letter_code
_entity_poly.pdbx_strand_id
1 'polypeptide(L)'
;MTSTHRLLSLLVLSAASFAASAHGDVACPNEPKAEWRPQMELQRKLVDQGWRVRQVKTFATCYEVYGFDNKGERVEAFFNPKTFERIEPRAESSAPAATASQPAKK
;
A
#
# COMPACT_ATOMS: atom_id res chain seq x y z
N MET A 1 44.49 38.81 6.61
CA MET A 1 43.12 39.33 6.36
C MET A 1 42.31 38.21 5.75
N THR A 2 41.26 37.80 6.44
CA THR A 2 40.53 36.54 6.27
C THR A 2 39.55 36.55 5.10
N SER A 3 39.51 35.42 4.39
CA SER A 3 38.69 35.11 3.22
C SER A 3 37.18 35.17 3.52
N THR A 4 36.43 35.93 2.72
CA THR A 4 34.96 35.95 2.74
C THR A 4 34.41 34.92 1.75
N HIS A 5 34.18 33.69 2.19
CA HIS A 5 33.39 32.72 1.43
C HIS A 5 31.91 32.97 1.69
N ARG A 6 31.21 33.50 0.69
CA ARG A 6 29.75 33.57 0.67
C ARG A 6 29.19 32.14 0.71
N LEU A 7 28.67 31.73 1.85
CA LEU A 7 27.89 30.50 1.99
C LEU A 7 26.55 30.70 1.28
N LEU A 8 26.45 30.20 0.05
CA LEU A 8 25.19 30.07 -0.66
C LEU A 8 24.47 28.82 -0.10
N SER A 9 23.37 29.03 0.62
CA SER A 9 22.54 27.98 1.20
C SER A 9 21.91 27.11 0.10
N LEU A 10 22.26 25.83 0.08
CA LEU A 10 21.62 24.80 -0.75
C LEU A 10 20.28 24.40 -0.10
N LEU A 11 19.17 24.82 -0.71
CA LEU A 11 17.82 24.36 -0.38
C LEU A 11 17.67 22.92 -0.89
N VAL A 12 17.75 21.94 0.01
CA VAL A 12 17.53 20.52 -0.32
C VAL A 12 16.01 20.28 -0.41
N LEU A 13 15.49 20.26 -1.64
CA LEU A 13 14.12 19.87 -1.91
C LEU A 13 14.03 18.34 -1.90
N SER A 14 13.63 17.75 -0.78
CA SER A 14 13.37 16.32 -0.65
C SER A 14 12.15 15.93 -1.49
N ALA A 15 12.37 15.54 -2.74
CA ALA A 15 11.37 14.89 -3.56
C ALA A 15 11.08 13.50 -2.98
N ALA A 16 9.94 13.35 -2.30
CA ALA A 16 9.44 12.04 -1.92
C ALA A 16 8.94 11.34 -3.20
N SER A 17 9.78 10.47 -3.76
CA SER A 17 9.42 9.64 -4.91
C SER A 17 8.28 8.70 -4.52
N PHE A 18 7.08 8.97 -5.02
CA PHE A 18 5.97 8.01 -4.94
C PHE A 18 6.23 6.92 -5.97
N ALA A 19 6.71 5.77 -5.52
CA ALA A 19 6.71 4.56 -6.35
C ALA A 19 5.25 4.25 -6.73
N ALA A 20 4.94 4.39 -8.02
CA ALA A 20 3.72 3.83 -8.59
C ALA A 20 3.97 2.33 -8.72
N SER A 21 3.42 1.54 -7.81
CA SER A 21 3.46 0.08 -7.93
C SER A 21 2.70 -0.32 -9.18
N ALA A 22 3.40 -0.95 -10.12
CA ALA A 22 2.73 -1.72 -11.16
C ALA A 22 2.10 -2.92 -10.45
N HIS A 23 0.79 -3.13 -10.62
CA HIS A 23 0.09 -4.30 -10.11
C HIS A 23 0.94 -5.54 -10.45
N GLY A 24 1.44 -6.24 -9.42
CA GLY A 24 2.17 -7.50 -9.61
C GLY A 24 1.32 -8.52 -10.35
N ASP A 25 1.89 -9.61 -10.82
CA ASP A 25 1.12 -10.69 -11.44
C ASP A 25 0.16 -11.30 -10.40
N VAL A 26 -1.12 -10.89 -10.42
CA VAL A 26 -2.16 -11.32 -9.48
C VAL A 26 -3.11 -12.29 -10.17
N ALA A 27 -3.13 -13.53 -9.69
CA ALA A 27 -4.05 -14.55 -10.18
C ALA A 27 -5.41 -14.44 -9.46
N CYS A 28 -6.35 -13.70 -10.06
CA CYS A 28 -7.71 -13.56 -9.55
C CYS A 28 -8.58 -14.80 -9.83
N PRO A 29 -9.32 -15.35 -8.84
CA PRO A 29 -10.25 -16.45 -9.05
C PRO A 29 -11.42 -15.99 -9.93
N ASN A 30 -11.95 -16.89 -10.75
CA ASN A 30 -13.09 -16.61 -11.62
C ASN A 30 -14.41 -16.94 -10.92
N GLU A 31 -14.89 -16.02 -10.10
CA GLU A 31 -16.18 -16.13 -9.40
C GLU A 31 -17.32 -15.55 -10.25
N PRO A 32 -18.49 -16.21 -10.34
CA PRO A 32 -19.65 -15.65 -11.03
C PRO A 32 -20.04 -14.30 -10.43
N LYS A 33 -20.27 -13.27 -11.27
CA LYS A 33 -20.62 -11.91 -10.79
C LYS A 33 -21.85 -11.86 -9.88
N ALA A 34 -22.79 -12.80 -10.04
CA ALA A 34 -23.98 -12.90 -9.20
C ALA A 34 -23.67 -13.30 -7.74
N GLU A 35 -22.49 -13.90 -7.51
CA GLU A 35 -22.02 -14.32 -6.18
C GLU A 35 -21.11 -13.28 -5.52
N TRP A 36 -20.82 -12.17 -6.22
CA TRP A 36 -19.99 -11.12 -5.68
C TRP A 36 -20.75 -10.35 -4.62
N ARG A 37 -20.10 -10.17 -3.48
CA ARG A 37 -20.62 -9.37 -2.38
C ARG A 37 -20.27 -7.89 -2.61
N PRO A 38 -21.07 -6.93 -2.13
CA PRO A 38 -20.79 -5.51 -2.35
C PRO A 38 -19.41 -5.07 -1.83
N GLN A 39 -18.73 -4.20 -2.57
CA GLN A 39 -17.44 -3.61 -2.17
C GLN A 39 -17.48 -2.95 -0.79
N MET A 40 -18.62 -2.33 -0.44
CA MET A 40 -18.81 -1.70 0.87
C MET A 40 -18.74 -2.68 2.04
N GLU A 41 -19.12 -3.95 1.84
CA GLU A 41 -18.97 -4.96 2.88
C GLU A 41 -17.51 -5.32 3.12
N LEU A 42 -16.69 -5.40 2.05
CA LEU A 42 -15.25 -5.59 2.17
C LEU A 42 -14.62 -4.40 2.89
N GLN A 43 -14.98 -3.17 2.49
CA GLN A 43 -14.47 -1.96 3.14
C GLN A 43 -14.79 -1.95 4.64
N ARG A 44 -16.03 -2.26 5.04
CA ARG A 44 -16.43 -2.33 6.45
C ARG A 44 -15.62 -3.39 7.19
N LYS A 45 -15.50 -4.61 6.63
CA LYS A 45 -14.71 -5.69 7.22
C LYS A 45 -13.27 -5.27 7.48
N LEU A 46 -12.63 -4.58 6.52
CA LEU A 46 -11.24 -4.14 6.67
C LEU A 46 -11.11 -3.02 7.71
N VAL A 47 -12.04 -2.06 7.75
CA VAL A 47 -12.09 -1.04 8.80
C VAL A 47 -12.24 -1.66 10.18
N ASP A 48 -13.11 -2.66 10.33
CA ASP A 48 -13.27 -3.42 11.59
C ASP A 48 -12.00 -4.17 12.00
N GLN A 49 -11.13 -4.49 11.03
CA GLN A 49 -9.81 -5.07 11.24
C GLN A 49 -8.70 -4.03 11.49
N GLY A 50 -9.05 -2.75 11.60
CA GLY A 50 -8.12 -1.66 11.86
C GLY A 50 -7.47 -1.03 10.63
N TRP A 51 -7.95 -1.37 9.42
CA TRP A 51 -7.43 -0.76 8.19
C TRP A 51 -8.02 0.62 7.95
N ARG A 52 -7.23 1.48 7.31
CA ARG A 52 -7.71 2.72 6.70
C ARG A 52 -7.84 2.53 5.19
N VAL A 53 -9.04 2.15 4.74
CA VAL A 53 -9.37 1.97 3.33
C VAL A 53 -9.52 3.33 2.63
N ARG A 54 -8.79 3.55 1.54
CA ARG A 54 -8.90 4.76 0.72
C ARG A 54 -9.75 4.53 -0.52
N GLN A 55 -9.64 3.34 -1.12
CA GLN A 55 -10.35 3.01 -2.34
C GLN A 55 -10.50 1.50 -2.46
N VAL A 56 -11.67 1.08 -2.95
CA VAL A 56 -11.92 -0.27 -3.44
C VAL A 56 -12.20 -0.16 -4.94
N LYS A 57 -11.51 -0.94 -5.77
CA LYS A 57 -11.72 -1.05 -7.21
C LYS A 57 -12.04 -2.49 -7.57
N THR A 58 -12.62 -2.69 -8.75
CA THR A 58 -12.60 -4.00 -9.41
C THR A 58 -11.39 -4.07 -10.32
N PHE A 59 -10.55 -5.07 -10.14
CA PHE A 59 -9.38 -5.38 -10.98
C PHE A 59 -9.50 -6.83 -11.45
N ALA A 60 -9.58 -7.05 -12.76
CA ALA A 60 -9.94 -8.35 -13.34
C ALA A 60 -11.19 -8.93 -12.64
N THR A 61 -11.06 -10.08 -11.96
CA THR A 61 -12.12 -10.73 -11.17
C THR A 61 -11.91 -10.60 -9.65
N CYS A 62 -11.05 -9.69 -9.21
CA CYS A 62 -10.81 -9.36 -7.80
C CYS A 62 -11.43 -8.02 -7.41
N TYR A 63 -11.53 -7.80 -6.10
CA TYR A 63 -11.46 -6.47 -5.53
C TYR A 63 -10.02 -6.09 -5.20
N GLU A 64 -9.64 -4.89 -5.58
CA GLU A 64 -8.36 -4.28 -5.29
C GLU A 64 -8.58 -3.16 -4.27
N VAL A 65 -7.84 -3.19 -3.17
CA VAL A 65 -7.94 -2.23 -2.08
C VAL A 65 -6.65 -1.45 -1.96
N TYR A 66 -6.78 -0.12 -2.01
CA TYR A 66 -5.72 0.81 -1.66
C TYR A 66 -5.99 1.38 -0.28
N GLY A 67 -4.98 1.39 0.59
CA GLY A 67 -5.16 1.93 1.93
C GLY A 67 -3.91 1.82 2.79
N PHE A 68 -4.18 1.76 4.09
CA PHE A 68 -3.20 1.43 5.11
C PHE A 68 -3.72 0.25 5.91
N ASP A 69 -2.87 -0.73 6.18
CA ASP A 69 -3.23 -1.88 7.00
C ASP A 69 -3.33 -1.52 8.50
N ASN A 70 -3.56 -2.52 9.34
CA ASN A 70 -3.65 -2.34 10.78
C ASN A 70 -2.33 -1.94 11.47
N LYS A 71 -1.20 -1.99 10.75
CA LYS A 71 0.10 -1.50 11.22
C LYS A 71 0.39 -0.08 10.73
N GLY A 72 -0.52 0.49 9.92
CA GLY A 72 -0.33 1.80 9.28
C GLY A 72 0.59 1.76 8.06
N GLU A 73 0.88 0.57 7.53
CA GLU A 73 1.69 0.39 6.33
C GLU A 73 0.83 0.60 5.08
N ARG A 74 1.38 1.28 4.07
CA ARG A 74 0.67 1.47 2.79
C ARG A 74 0.57 0.14 2.07
N VAL A 75 -0.64 -0.22 1.66
CA VAL A 75 -0.90 -1.50 1.00
C VAL A 75 -1.77 -1.32 -0.24
N GLU A 76 -1.46 -2.14 -1.24
CA GLU A 76 -2.31 -2.55 -2.34
C GLU A 76 -2.60 -4.04 -2.11
N ALA A 77 -3.86 -4.40 -1.90
CA ALA A 77 -4.24 -5.75 -1.55
C ALA A 77 -5.42 -6.23 -2.40
N PHE A 78 -5.35 -7.46 -2.87
CA PHE A 78 -6.38 -8.07 -3.70
C PHE A 78 -7.21 -9.03 -2.87
N PHE A 79 -8.51 -9.09 -3.14
CA PHE A 79 -9.47 -9.90 -2.40
C PHE A 79 -10.41 -10.62 -3.35
N ASN A 80 -10.73 -11.87 -3.02
CA ASN A 80 -11.79 -12.61 -3.70
C ASN A 80 -13.14 -11.88 -3.42
N PRO A 81 -13.93 -11.51 -4.44
CA PRO A 81 -15.16 -10.73 -4.26
C PRO A 81 -16.32 -11.52 -3.65
N LYS A 82 -16.24 -12.85 -3.63
CA LYS A 82 -17.21 -13.75 -2.99
C LYS A 82 -16.83 -14.04 -1.53
N THR A 83 -15.57 -14.37 -1.25
CA THR A 83 -15.14 -14.80 0.10
C THR A 83 -14.52 -13.68 0.94
N PHE A 84 -14.04 -12.61 0.31
CA PHE A 84 -13.17 -11.58 0.90
C PHE A 84 -11.86 -12.14 1.47
N GLU A 85 -11.42 -13.30 1.00
CA GLU A 85 -10.08 -13.81 1.30
C GLU A 85 -9.04 -13.02 0.51
N ARG A 86 -7.91 -12.72 1.16
CA ARG A 86 -6.80 -11.99 0.54
C ARG A 86 -6.10 -12.88 -0.49
N ILE A 87 -5.76 -12.30 -1.62
CA ILE A 87 -5.02 -12.92 -2.72
C ILE A 87 -3.62 -12.30 -2.72
N GLU A 88 -2.61 -13.14 -2.58
CA GLU A 88 -1.22 -12.70 -2.65
C GLU A 88 -0.80 -12.54 -4.13
N PRO A 89 -0.20 -11.40 -4.52
CA PRO A 89 0.45 -11.29 -5.82
C PRO A 89 1.62 -12.29 -5.92
N ARG A 90 1.84 -12.84 -7.11
CA ARG A 90 2.99 -13.70 -7.39
C ARG A 90 4.26 -12.84 -7.39
N ALA A 91 4.91 -12.76 -6.24
CA ALA A 91 6.24 -12.22 -5.95
C ALA A 91 6.68 -10.98 -6.76
N GLU A 92 6.42 -9.79 -6.21
CA GLU A 92 7.52 -9.08 -5.55
C GLU A 92 7.22 -9.13 -4.05
N SER A 93 7.92 -10.03 -3.37
CA SER A 93 7.87 -10.23 -1.92
C SER A 93 7.88 -8.87 -1.25
N SER A 94 6.82 -8.56 -0.50
CA SER A 94 6.82 -7.65 0.65
C SER A 94 8.20 -7.03 0.91
N ALA A 95 8.48 -5.86 0.32
CA ALA A 95 9.55 -5.04 0.86
C ALA A 95 9.14 -4.79 2.31
N PRO A 96 9.92 -5.22 3.31
CA PRO A 96 9.55 -4.98 4.69
C PRO A 96 9.40 -3.47 4.84
N ALA A 97 8.23 -3.03 5.31
CA ALA A 97 8.15 -1.73 5.92
C ALA A 97 9.26 -1.68 6.96
N ALA A 98 10.18 -0.73 6.76
CA ALA A 98 11.39 -0.57 7.55
C ALA A 98 11.07 -0.63 9.04
N THR A 99 11.34 -1.79 9.64
CA THR A 99 11.39 -1.96 11.08
C THR A 99 12.80 -1.64 11.54
N ALA A 100 12.87 -0.92 12.67
CA ALA A 100 14.05 -0.53 13.45
C ALA A 100 14.78 0.72 12.93
N SER A 101 14.51 1.91 13.48
CA SER A 101 15.08 2.38 14.76
C SER A 101 16.52 1.90 14.97
N GLN A 102 17.49 2.70 14.53
CA GLN A 102 18.81 2.71 15.16
C GLN A 102 18.86 3.85 16.18
N PRO A 103 19.20 3.57 17.45
CA PRO A 103 19.28 4.60 18.47
C PRO A 103 20.55 5.45 18.28
N ALA A 104 20.42 6.72 18.61
CA ALA A 104 21.54 7.61 18.86
C ALA A 104 22.51 6.99 19.87
N LYS A 105 23.82 7.00 19.55
CA LYS A 105 24.88 6.92 20.54
C LYS A 105 26.03 7.86 20.17
N LYS A 106 26.07 8.92 20.98
CA LYS A 106 27.16 9.81 21.43
C LYS A 106 28.48 9.82 20.66
#